data_AF-Q4K1T1-F1
#
_entry.id   AF-Q4K1T1-F1
#
_cell.length_a   1.000
_cell.length_b   1.000
_cell.length_c   1.000
_cell.angle_alpha   90.00
_cell.angle_beta   90.00
_cell.angle_gamma   90.00
#
_symmetry.space_group_name_H-M   'P 1'
#
loop_
_entity.id
_entity.type
_entity.pdbx_description
1 polymer ?
#
loop_
_entity_poly.entity_id
_entity_poly.type
_entity_poly.pdbx_seq_one_letter_code
_entity_poly.pdbx_strand_id
1 'polypeptide(L)' 'SNEEQDLTVEGKVKSVLIENTAAKEVLEKQVLAPWDAFCVELL' A
#
# COMPACT_ATOMS: atom_id res chain seq x y z
N SER A 1 10.35 2.90 -5.84
CA SER A 1 11.26 2.06 -6.65
C SER A 1 10.79 2.10 -8.10
N ASN A 2 11.66 1.82 -9.07
CA ASN A 2 11.25 1.63 -10.48
C ASN A 2 10.74 0.22 -10.77
N GLU A 3 10.87 -0.69 -9.81
CA GLU A 3 10.50 -2.09 -9.94
C GLU A 3 9.21 -2.39 -9.17
N GLU A 4 8.50 -3.43 -9.60
CA GLU A 4 7.43 -4.06 -8.82
C GLU A 4 8.01 -4.75 -7.58
N GLN A 5 7.28 -4.74 -6.47
CA GLN A 5 7.74 -5.32 -5.19
C GLN A 5 6.62 -6.03 -4.44
N ASP A 6 6.94 -7.16 -3.82
CA ASP A 6 6.04 -7.83 -2.89
C ASP A 6 5.84 -6.99 -1.62
N LEU A 7 4.59 -6.90 -1.15
CA LEU A 7 4.21 -6.18 0.06
C LEU A 7 3.41 -7.09 0.98
N THR A 8 4.02 -7.50 2.10
CA THR A 8 3.31 -8.22 3.16
C THR A 8 3.00 -7.27 4.31
N VAL A 9 1.72 -7.03 4.56
CA VAL A 9 1.25 -6.25 5.72
C VAL A 9 0.28 -7.09 6.52
N GLU A 10 0.58 -7.30 7.79
CA GLU A 10 -0.31 -7.96 8.75
C GLU A 10 -1.10 -6.88 9.51
N GLY A 11 -2.41 -6.82 9.29
CA GLY A 11 -3.29 -5.86 9.96
C GLY A 11 -4.38 -5.31 9.03
N LYS A 12 -5.38 -4.65 9.61
CA LYS A 12 -6.43 -3.96 8.85
C LYS A 12 -6.12 -2.47 8.79
N VAL A 13 -6.36 -1.85 7.64
CA VAL A 13 -6.23 -0.39 7.50
C VAL A 13 -7.36 0.29 8.27
N LYS A 14 -7.01 1.21 9.16
CA LYS A 14 -7.91 2.12 9.84
C LYS A 14 -8.22 3.34 8.97
N SER A 15 -7.19 4.02 8.47
CA SER A 15 -7.33 5.18 7.59
C SER A 15 -6.12 5.39 6.67
N VAL A 16 -6.35 6.02 5.52
CA VAL A 16 -5.27 6.47 4.62
C VAL A 16 -4.95 7.93 4.94
N LEU A 17 -3.69 8.24 5.19
CA LEU A 17 -3.22 9.60 5.52
C LEU A 17 -2.76 10.35 4.26
N ILE A 18 -2.10 9.65 3.35
CA ILE A 18 -1.69 10.15 2.03
C ILE A 18 -1.52 8.96 1.09
N GLU A 19 -1.85 9.13 -0.19
CA GLU A 19 -1.62 8.12 -1.20
C GLU A 19 -1.42 8.79 -2.58
N ASN A 20 -0.51 8.25 -3.38
CA ASN A 20 -0.37 8.59 -4.80
C ASN A 20 -0.95 7.52 -5.74
N THR A 21 -1.42 6.43 -5.14
CA THR A 21 -1.95 5.22 -5.74
C THR A 21 -3.11 4.72 -4.87
N ALA A 22 -3.91 3.76 -5.33
CA ALA A 22 -5.02 3.25 -4.52
C ALA A 22 -4.50 2.28 -3.44
N ALA A 23 -4.17 2.77 -2.24
CA ALA A 23 -3.52 1.98 -1.19
C ALA A 23 -4.33 0.73 -0.79
N LYS A 24 -5.67 0.82 -0.84
CA LYS A 24 -6.55 -0.32 -0.56
C LYS A 24 -6.37 -1.46 -1.56
N GLU A 25 -6.34 -1.17 -2.86
CA GLU A 25 -6.15 -2.21 -3.88
C GLU A 25 -4.76 -2.82 -3.79
N VAL A 26 -3.75 -1.99 -3.53
CA VAL A 26 -2.36 -2.45 -3.36
C VAL A 26 -2.25 -3.41 -2.17
N LEU A 27 -2.92 -3.11 -1.06
CA LEU A 27 -2.93 -3.97 0.13
C LEU A 27 -3.73 -5.26 -0.06
N GLU A 28 -4.78 -5.26 -0.90
CA GLU A 28 -5.51 -6.47 -1.28
C GLU A 28 -4.68 -7.38 -2.20
N LYS A 29 -3.96 -6.79 -3.15
CA LYS A 29 -3.11 -7.51 -4.10
C LYS A 29 -1.77 -7.91 -3.49
N GLN A 30 -1.34 -7.23 -2.43
CA GLN A 30 -0.04 -7.41 -1.77
C GLN A 30 1.16 -7.22 -2.71
N VAL A 31 1.00 -6.32 -3.69
CA VAL A 31 2.02 -5.99 -4.68
C VAL A 31 2.06 -4.48 -4.89
N LEU A 32 3.25 -3.90 -4.76
CA LEU A 32 3.55 -2.51 -5.07
C LEU A 32 4.00 -2.40 -6.51
N ALA A 33 3.31 -1.58 -7.30
CA ALA A 33 3.78 -1.17 -8.61
C ALA A 33 4.95 -0.17 -8.47
N PRO A 34 5.72 0.08 -9.55
CA PRO A 34 6.71 1.13 -9.57
C PRO A 34 6.13 2.46 -9.09
N TRP A 35 6.83 3.07 -8.13
CA TRP A 35 6.49 4.36 -7.50
C TRP A 35 5.23 4.42 -6.65
N ASP A 36 4.58 3.29 -6.35
CA ASP A 36 3.52 3.25 -5.36
C ASP A 36 4.03 3.77 -4.01
N ALA A 37 3.32 4.74 -3.46
CA ALA A 37 3.63 5.39 -2.20
C ALA A 37 2.36 5.82 -1.47
N PHE A 38 2.22 5.35 -0.24
CA PHE A 38 1.12 5.72 0.64
C PHE A 38 1.54 5.63 2.10
N CYS A 39 0.80 6.32 2.95
CA CYS A 39 0.88 6.19 4.40
C CYS A 39 -0.50 5.84 4.93
N VAL A 40 -0.57 4.75 5.69
CA VAL A 40 -1.81 4.26 6.30
C VAL A 40 -1.63 4.14 7.80
N GLU A 41 -2.70 4.42 8.53
CA GLU A 41 -2.85 4.03 9.93
C GLU A 41 -3.44 2.62 9.96
N LEU A 42 -2.81 1.70 10.68
CA LEU A 42 -3.33 0.35 10.91
C LEU A 42 -4.17 0.31 12.19
N LEU A 43 -5.12 -0.65 12.26
CA LEU A 43 -5.92 -0.94 13.45
C LEU A 43 -5.12 -1.66 14.54
#